data_AF-A0A2W6RQA4-F1
#
_entry.id   AF-A0A2W6RQA4-F1
#
_cell.length_a   1.000
_cell.length_b   1.000
_cell.length_c   1.000
_cell.angle_alpha   90.00
_cell.angle_beta   90.00
_cell.angle_gamma   90.00
#
_symmetry.space_group_name_H-M   'P 1'
#
loop_
_entity.id
_entity.type
_entity.pdbx_description
1 polymer ?
#
loop_
_entity_poly.entity_id
_entity_poly.type
_entity_poly.pdbx_seq_one_letter_code
_entity_poly.pdbx_strand_id
1 'polypeptide(L)'
;MNTEITGIVLMYALVVLLAIPLGRYIGKIFTKEKTWLDGILNPIDKIFYKISGVDPEKEMNWKQHLAALLTINVVWFLISMFVLTNMSWLPLNPDHNPSMSGDLAFNTSVSFVTNTNLQHYSGETGMSYLGQLVLMLWQFISAGCGIAIAAVVFVAMKERATDKLGNFYFFFVRSCTRVL
;
A
#
# COMPACT_ATOMS: atom_id res chain seq x y z
N MET A 1 -35.80 -10.77 6.77
CA MET A 1 -35.55 -11.95 5.91
C MET A 1 -35.53 -11.65 4.42
N ASN A 2 -36.65 -11.38 3.71
CA ASN A 2 -36.58 -11.22 2.24
C ASN A 2 -35.75 -10.01 1.77
N THR A 3 -35.82 -8.88 2.48
CA THR A 3 -35.02 -7.69 2.19
C THR A 3 -33.53 -7.90 2.44
N GLU A 4 -33.16 -8.69 3.45
CA GLU A 4 -31.76 -9.01 3.77
C GLU A 4 -31.15 -9.93 2.70
N ILE A 5 -31.89 -10.95 2.26
CA ILE A 5 -31.44 -11.85 1.19
C ILE A 5 -31.28 -11.07 -0.12
N THR A 6 -32.24 -10.22 -0.49
CA THR A 6 -32.12 -9.37 -1.68
C THR A 6 -30.93 -8.41 -1.58
N GLY A 7 -30.67 -7.84 -0.40
CA GLY A 7 -29.51 -6.97 -0.17
C GLY A 7 -28.18 -7.70 -0.35
N ILE A 8 -28.07 -8.93 0.18
CA ILE A 8 -26.87 -9.78 0.02
C ILE A 8 -26.65 -10.13 -1.45
N VAL A 9 -27.72 -10.55 -2.16
CA VAL A 9 -27.63 -10.90 -3.59
C VAL A 9 -27.20 -9.69 -4.41
N LEU A 10 -27.78 -8.52 -4.17
CA LEU A 10 -27.41 -7.28 -4.84
C LEU A 10 -25.94 -6.93 -4.58
N MET A 11 -25.49 -7.02 -3.33
CA MET A 11 -24.10 -6.73 -2.94
C MET A 11 -23.12 -7.62 -3.70
N TYR A 12 -23.31 -8.95 -3.69
CA TYR A 12 -22.42 -9.86 -4.42
C TYR A 12 -22.49 -9.66 -5.94
N ALA A 13 -23.68 -9.43 -6.50
CA ALA A 13 -23.83 -9.16 -7.92
C ALA A 13 -23.05 -7.91 -8.33
N LEU A 14 -23.15 -6.82 -7.57
CA LEU A 14 -22.40 -5.59 -7.81
C LEU A 14 -20.89 -5.80 -7.63
N VAL A 15 -20.46 -6.51 -6.58
CA VAL A 15 -19.04 -6.82 -6.36
C VAL A 15 -18.46 -7.59 -7.55
N VAL A 16 -19.13 -8.65 -8.02
CA VAL A 16 -18.65 -9.44 -9.16
C VAL A 16 -18.64 -8.59 -10.45
N LEU A 17 -19.71 -7.82 -10.68
CA LEU A 17 -19.83 -6.95 -11.86
C LEU A 17 -18.70 -5.92 -11.93
N LEU A 18 -18.29 -5.35 -10.79
CA LEU A 18 -17.19 -4.37 -10.72
C LEU A 18 -15.80 -5.02 -10.65
N ALA A 19 -15.68 -6.18 -10.00
CA ALA A 19 -14.41 -6.88 -9.84
C ALA A 19 -13.87 -7.43 -11.17
N ILE A 20 -14.72 -7.87 -12.10
CA ILE A 20 -14.28 -8.39 -13.40
C ILE A 20 -13.55 -7.32 -14.25
N PRO A 21 -14.13 -6.14 -14.54
CA PRO A 21 -13.43 -5.11 -15.32
C PRO A 21 -12.21 -4.57 -14.57
N LEU A 22 -12.29 -4.41 -13.25
CA LEU A 22 -11.15 -3.97 -12.43
C LEU A 22 -10.00 -4.99 -12.47
N GLY A 23 -10.30 -6.28 -12.32
CA GLY A 23 -9.30 -7.35 -12.38
C GLY A 23 -8.62 -7.44 -13.75
N ARG A 24 -9.38 -7.25 -14.84
CA ARG A 24 -8.81 -7.13 -16.19
C ARG A 24 -7.89 -5.92 -16.31
N TYR A 25 -8.29 -4.78 -15.74
CA TYR A 25 -7.47 -3.56 -15.73
C TYR A 25 -6.16 -3.75 -14.96
N ILE A 26 -6.22 -4.31 -13.75
CA ILE A 26 -5.03 -4.64 -12.93
C ILE A 26 -4.11 -5.61 -13.68
N GLY A 27 -4.67 -6.63 -14.33
CA GLY A 27 -3.92 -7.55 -15.20
C GLY A 27 -3.10 -6.80 -16.25
N LYS A 28 -3.74 -5.88 -17.00
CA LYS A 28 -3.08 -5.06 -18.02
C LYS A 28 -1.94 -4.21 -17.46
N ILE A 29 -2.13 -3.63 -16.27
CA ILE A 29 -1.12 -2.80 -15.61
C ILE A 29 0.16 -3.61 -15.36
N PHE A 30 0.02 -4.84 -14.84
CA PHE A 30 1.14 -5.70 -14.48
C PHE A 30 1.75 -6.45 -15.65
N THR A 31 1.02 -6.67 -16.75
CA THR A 31 1.56 -7.21 -18.01
C THR A 31 2.19 -6.14 -18.92
N LYS A 32 2.28 -4.88 -18.46
CA LYS A 32 2.78 -3.73 -19.24
C LYS A 32 1.96 -3.43 -20.51
N GLU A 33 0.71 -3.86 -20.57
CA GLU A 33 -0.21 -3.47 -21.64
C GLU A 33 -0.59 -1.99 -21.54
N LYS A 34 -0.83 -1.35 -22.69
CA LYS A 34 -1.22 0.07 -22.72
C LYS A 34 -2.57 0.26 -22.07
N THR A 35 -2.62 1.13 -21.07
CA THR A 35 -3.86 1.60 -20.44
C THR A 35 -4.14 3.07 -20.77
N TRP A 36 -5.39 3.49 -20.64
CA TRP A 36 -5.80 4.88 -20.86
C TRP A 36 -5.14 5.86 -19.88
N LEU A 37 -4.87 5.41 -18.65
CA LEU A 37 -4.21 6.21 -17.60
C LEU A 37 -2.69 6.35 -17.79
N ASP A 38 -2.09 5.54 -18.66
CA ASP A 38 -0.64 5.55 -18.89
C ASP A 38 -0.16 6.89 -19.47
N GLY A 39 -0.99 7.60 -20.24
CA GLY A 39 -0.62 8.91 -20.80
C GLY A 39 -0.33 9.95 -19.71
N ILE A 40 -1.07 9.92 -18.61
CA ILE A 40 -0.97 10.89 -17.52
C ILE A 40 -0.03 10.41 -16.41
N LEU A 41 -0.09 9.11 -16.08
CA LEU A 41 0.62 8.57 -14.92
C LEU A 41 2.03 8.07 -15.23
N ASN A 42 2.35 7.70 -16.47
CA ASN A 42 3.74 7.31 -16.80
C ASN A 42 4.77 8.43 -16.55
N PRO A 43 4.51 9.71 -16.87
CA PRO A 43 5.41 10.80 -16.49
C PRO A 43 5.63 10.89 -14.99
N ILE A 44 4.58 10.68 -14.19
CA ILE A 44 4.65 10.73 -12.72
C ILE A 44 5.48 9.55 -12.20
N ASP A 45 5.22 8.33 -12.67
CA ASP A 45 6.01 7.15 -12.31
C ASP A 45 7.50 7.34 -12.64
N LYS A 46 7.81 7.93 -13.81
CA LYS A 46 9.20 8.21 -14.20
C LYS A 46 9.89 9.17 -13.24
N ILE A 47 9.17 10.15 -12.69
CA ILE A 47 9.71 11.03 -11.66
C ILE A 47 10.05 10.22 -10.40
N PHE A 48 9.14 9.35 -9.93
CA PHE A 48 9.41 8.49 -8.79
C PHE A 48 10.62 7.57 -9.03
N TYR A 49 10.67 6.87 -10.17
CA TYR A 49 11.80 6.01 -10.50
C TYR A 49 13.12 6.78 -10.59
N LYS A 50 13.11 7.97 -11.18
CA LYS A 50 14.31 8.81 -11.31
C LYS A 50 14.81 9.33 -9.96
N ILE A 51 13.92 9.81 -9.09
CA ILE A 51 14.28 10.32 -7.76
C ILE A 51 14.79 9.17 -6.87
N SER A 52 14.15 8.00 -6.96
CA SER A 52 14.54 6.83 -6.17
C SER A 52 15.73 6.05 -6.75
N GLY A 53 16.24 6.42 -7.94
CA GLY A 53 17.31 5.67 -8.61
C GLY A 53 16.91 4.24 -9.00
N VAL A 54 15.62 3.98 -9.16
CA VAL A 54 15.07 2.67 -9.49
C VAL A 54 15.00 2.51 -11.00
N ASP A 55 15.55 1.41 -11.51
CA ASP A 55 15.32 0.97 -12.88
C ASP A 55 14.16 -0.04 -12.91
N PRO A 56 12.97 0.34 -13.43
CA PRO A 56 11.80 -0.54 -13.49
C PRO A 56 11.93 -1.68 -14.51
N GLU A 57 12.89 -1.61 -15.43
CA GLU A 57 13.15 -2.66 -16.43
C GLU A 57 14.10 -3.74 -15.90
N LYS A 58 14.81 -3.46 -14.80
CA LYS A 58 15.69 -4.43 -14.16
C LYS A 58 14.86 -5.48 -13.42
N GLU A 59 14.92 -6.71 -13.89
CA GLU A 59 14.24 -7.83 -13.24
C GLU A 59 14.90 -8.22 -11.91
N MET A 60 14.08 -8.73 -11.00
CA MET A 60 14.44 -9.11 -9.64
C MET A 60 14.10 -10.58 -9.38
N ASN A 61 14.98 -11.26 -8.65
CA ASN A 61 14.71 -12.59 -8.12
C ASN A 61 13.91 -12.51 -6.81
N TRP A 62 13.41 -13.66 -6.33
CA TRP A 62 12.55 -13.70 -5.13
C TRP A 62 13.22 -13.11 -3.88
N LYS A 63 14.55 -13.28 -3.71
CA LYS A 63 15.28 -12.73 -2.57
C LYS A 63 15.31 -11.20 -2.63
N GLN A 64 15.50 -10.66 -3.82
CA GLN A 64 15.49 -9.21 -4.05
C GLN A 64 14.09 -8.62 -3.83
N HIS A 65 13.02 -9.31 -4.27
CA HIS A 65 11.64 -8.92 -3.98
C HIS A 65 11.37 -8.90 -2.47
N LEU A 66 11.77 -9.95 -1.75
CA LEU A 66 11.63 -10.01 -0.30
C LEU A 66 12.42 -8.91 0.40
N ALA A 67 13.67 -8.68 -0.01
CA ALA A 67 14.50 -7.62 0.55
C ALA A 67 13.88 -6.23 0.32
N ALA A 68 13.35 -5.95 -0.87
CA ALA A 68 12.67 -4.69 -1.17
C ALA A 68 11.42 -4.51 -0.30
N LEU A 69 10.57 -5.55 -0.21
CA LEU A 69 9.38 -5.53 0.64
C LEU A 69 9.72 -5.24 2.10
N LEU A 70 10.69 -5.97 2.67
CA LEU A 70 11.09 -5.78 4.07
C LEU A 70 11.72 -4.40 4.31
N THR A 71 12.57 -3.94 3.38
CA THR A 71 13.22 -2.62 3.49
C THR A 71 12.19 -1.50 3.50
N ILE A 72 11.22 -1.54 2.59
CA ILE A 72 10.15 -0.54 2.53
C ILE A 72 9.38 -0.53 3.87
N ASN A 73 8.92 -1.69 4.35
CA ASN A 73 8.16 -1.78 5.59
C ASN A 73 8.96 -1.30 6.82
N VAL A 74 10.26 -1.62 6.91
CA VAL A 74 11.12 -1.16 8.02
C VAL A 74 11.30 0.36 7.99
N VAL A 75 11.56 0.96 6.83
CA VAL A 75 11.71 2.42 6.71
C VAL A 75 10.45 3.13 7.18
N TRP A 76 9.27 2.66 6.74
CA TRP A 76 8.00 3.25 7.14
C TRP A 76 7.66 3.04 8.61
N PHE A 77 7.99 1.87 9.15
CA PHE A 77 7.87 1.60 10.58
C PHE A 77 8.69 2.59 11.41
N LEU A 78 9.93 2.86 11.03
CA LEU A 78 10.78 3.83 11.75
C LEU A 78 10.21 5.25 11.70
N ILE A 79 9.71 5.68 10.54
CA ILE A 79 9.04 6.97 10.39
C ILE A 79 7.78 7.01 11.26
N SER A 80 7.02 5.92 11.33
CA SER A 80 5.81 5.83 12.16
C SER A 80 6.10 5.95 13.64
N MET A 81 7.09 5.18 14.11
CA MET A 81 7.57 5.27 15.48
C MET A 81 8.02 6.69 15.81
N PHE A 82 8.78 7.33 14.93
CA PHE A 82 9.22 8.71 15.14
C PHE A 82 8.03 9.66 15.27
N VAL A 83 7.09 9.67 14.31
CA VAL A 83 5.95 10.59 14.33
C VAL A 83 5.07 10.37 15.57
N LEU A 84 4.70 9.12 15.88
CA LEU A 84 3.76 8.80 16.95
C LEU A 84 4.35 9.08 18.35
N THR A 85 5.66 8.88 18.54
CA THR A 85 6.34 9.20 19.82
C THR A 85 6.68 10.68 19.97
N ASN A 86 6.55 11.48 18.92
CA ASN A 86 6.93 12.90 18.89
C ASN A 86 5.76 13.85 18.55
N MET A 87 4.51 13.37 18.60
CA MET A 87 3.34 14.16 18.21
C MET A 87 3.17 15.47 18.97
N SER A 88 3.62 15.54 20.22
CA SER A 88 3.43 16.72 21.06
C SER A 88 4.11 18.00 20.54
N TRP A 89 5.26 17.87 19.88
CA TRP A 89 6.03 19.01 19.36
C TRP A 89 6.02 19.12 17.83
N LEU A 90 5.56 18.10 17.14
CA LEU A 90 5.40 18.12 15.69
C LEU A 90 4.26 19.07 15.25
N PRO A 91 4.34 19.65 14.04
CA PRO A 91 3.32 20.54 13.53
C PRO A 91 1.98 19.81 13.31
N LEU A 92 0.90 20.58 13.11
CA LEU A 92 -0.46 20.07 12.93
C LEU A 92 -1.00 19.33 14.17
N ASN A 93 -0.84 19.96 15.34
CA ASN A 93 -1.40 19.48 16.61
C ASN A 93 -2.13 20.63 17.35
N PRO A 94 -3.26 21.15 16.81
CA PRO A 94 -3.99 22.27 17.43
C PRO A 94 -4.54 21.90 18.82
N ASP A 95 -4.90 20.63 19.02
CA ASP A 95 -5.50 20.11 20.26
C ASP A 95 -4.45 19.74 21.31
N HIS A 96 -3.16 19.92 21.00
CA HIS A 96 -2.03 19.59 21.89
C HIS A 96 -2.07 18.15 22.39
N ASN A 97 -2.47 17.22 21.52
CA ASN A 97 -2.55 15.80 21.83
C ASN A 97 -1.16 15.28 22.24
N PRO A 98 -1.08 14.50 23.34
CA PRO A 98 0.19 14.01 23.84
C PRO A 98 0.80 12.99 22.87
N SER A 99 2.13 12.88 22.89
CA SER A 99 2.82 11.77 22.21
C SER A 99 2.39 10.42 22.78
N MET A 100 2.34 9.40 21.93
CA MET A 100 2.11 8.03 22.37
C MET A 100 3.26 7.52 23.21
N SER A 101 2.95 6.65 24.18
CA SER A 101 3.96 5.82 24.83
C SER A 101 4.63 4.88 23.81
N GLY A 102 5.86 4.45 24.09
CA GLY A 102 6.64 3.66 23.13
C GLY A 102 5.99 2.34 22.74
N ASP A 103 5.28 1.70 23.66
CA ASP A 103 4.51 0.47 23.44
C ASP A 103 3.27 0.68 22.56
N LEU A 104 2.53 1.77 22.80
CA LEU A 104 1.36 2.13 22.00
C LEU A 104 1.76 2.55 20.58
N ALA A 105 2.83 3.36 20.46
CA ALA A 105 3.40 3.74 19.18
C ALA A 105 3.88 2.51 18.41
N PHE A 106 4.51 1.54 19.08
CA PHE A 106 4.95 0.28 18.47
C PHE A 106 3.78 -0.55 17.95
N ASN A 107 2.77 -0.78 18.78
CA ASN A 107 1.58 -1.54 18.39
C ASN A 107 0.88 -0.89 17.19
N THR A 108 0.69 0.44 17.25
CA THR A 108 0.06 1.21 16.17
C THR A 108 0.89 1.15 14.88
N SER A 109 2.21 1.39 14.96
CA SER A 109 3.11 1.38 13.81
C SER A 109 3.11 0.02 13.13
N VAL A 110 3.31 -1.06 13.89
CA VAL A 110 3.28 -2.43 13.35
C VAL A 110 1.93 -2.69 12.72
N SER A 111 0.83 -2.35 13.40
CA SER A 111 -0.50 -2.64 12.91
C SER A 111 -0.82 -1.97 11.57
N PHE A 112 -0.34 -0.76 11.31
CA PHE A 112 -0.59 -0.06 10.05
C PHE A 112 0.38 -0.53 8.96
N VAL A 113 1.63 -0.80 9.30
CA VAL A 113 2.61 -1.38 8.36
C VAL A 113 2.18 -2.78 7.91
N THR A 114 1.57 -3.58 8.78
CA THR A 114 1.01 -4.90 8.45
C THR A 114 -0.41 -4.85 7.87
N ASN A 115 -0.91 -3.66 7.50
CA ASN A 115 -2.24 -3.46 6.92
C ASN A 115 -3.40 -4.02 7.78
N THR A 116 -3.23 -4.04 9.10
CA THR A 116 -4.21 -4.56 10.07
C THR A 116 -5.08 -3.45 10.64
N ASN A 117 -4.51 -2.26 10.85
CA ASN A 117 -5.18 -1.05 11.34
C ASN A 117 -5.93 -1.23 12.69
N LEU A 118 -5.40 -2.07 13.58
CA LEU A 118 -5.79 -2.19 14.98
C LEU A 118 -5.48 -0.88 15.73
N GLN A 119 -6.43 -0.44 16.54
CA GLN A 119 -6.37 0.83 17.25
C GLN A 119 -6.68 0.61 18.73
N HIS A 120 -5.66 0.81 19.57
CA HIS A 120 -5.77 0.82 21.04
C HIS A 120 -5.78 2.24 21.61
N TYR A 121 -6.19 3.20 20.80
CA TYR A 121 -6.28 4.62 21.13
C TYR A 121 -7.59 5.20 20.57
N SER A 122 -8.04 6.31 21.12
CA SER A 122 -9.13 7.10 20.53
C SER A 122 -8.55 8.03 19.46
N GLY A 123 -9.07 7.98 18.24
CA GLY A 123 -8.58 8.83 17.15
C GLY A 123 -8.75 10.33 17.41
N GLU A 124 -9.77 10.73 18.16
CA GLU A 124 -10.12 12.12 18.44
C GLU A 124 -9.22 12.76 19.52
N THR A 125 -8.82 11.97 20.53
CA THR A 125 -8.08 12.47 21.69
C THR A 125 -6.67 11.92 21.83
N GLY A 126 -6.33 10.89 21.04
CA GLY A 126 -5.06 10.17 21.11
C GLY A 126 -4.14 10.37 19.89
N MET A 127 -4.50 11.24 18.94
CA MET A 127 -3.75 11.40 17.69
C MET A 127 -3.70 12.87 17.23
N SER A 128 -2.52 13.37 16.85
CA SER A 128 -2.43 14.66 16.17
C SER A 128 -2.88 14.56 14.71
N TYR A 129 -3.20 15.69 14.07
CA TYR A 129 -3.61 15.68 12.66
C TYR A 129 -2.47 15.16 11.76
N LEU A 130 -1.22 15.51 12.10
CA LEU A 130 -0.06 14.92 11.42
C LEU A 130 -0.04 13.40 11.61
N GLY A 131 -0.20 12.90 12.84
CA GLY A 131 -0.25 11.46 13.12
C GLY A 131 -1.30 10.74 12.28
N GLN A 132 -2.52 11.29 12.18
CA GLN A 132 -3.58 10.75 11.34
C GLN A 132 -3.21 10.77 9.85
N LEU A 133 -2.63 11.86 9.34
CA LEU A 133 -2.19 11.94 7.94
C LEU A 133 -1.15 10.87 7.60
N VAL A 134 -0.18 10.64 8.49
CA VAL A 134 0.81 9.61 8.23
C VAL A 134 0.20 8.19 8.36
N LEU A 135 -0.76 7.98 9.27
CA LEU A 135 -1.52 6.73 9.36
C LEU A 135 -2.34 6.43 8.10
N MET A 136 -3.00 7.44 7.54
CA MET A 136 -3.68 7.30 6.26
C MET A 136 -2.70 6.96 5.14
N LEU A 137 -1.52 7.60 5.10
CA LEU A 137 -0.47 7.25 4.15
C LEU A 137 -0.01 5.78 4.29
N TRP A 138 0.10 5.25 5.52
CA TRP A 138 0.46 3.84 5.73
C TRP A 138 -0.60 2.86 5.21
N GLN A 139 -1.88 3.21 5.26
CA GLN A 139 -2.93 2.37 4.69
C GLN A 139 -2.76 2.22 3.16
N PHE A 140 -2.36 3.28 2.47
CA PHE A 140 -2.05 3.21 1.03
C PHE A 140 -0.79 2.40 0.75
N ILE A 141 0.30 2.69 1.46
CA ILE A 141 1.60 2.05 1.22
C ILE A 141 1.53 0.55 1.53
N SER A 142 0.95 0.16 2.66
CA SER A 142 0.85 -1.24 3.08
C SER A 142 -0.04 -2.04 2.11
N ALA A 143 -1.16 -1.48 1.65
CA ALA A 143 -1.99 -2.07 0.59
C ALA A 143 -1.21 -2.21 -0.72
N GLY A 144 -0.46 -1.18 -1.13
CA GLY A 144 0.38 -1.21 -2.33
C GLY A 144 1.46 -2.30 -2.26
N CYS A 145 2.10 -2.49 -1.11
CA CYS A 145 3.04 -3.60 -0.89
C CYS A 145 2.36 -4.97 -1.00
N GLY A 146 1.16 -5.12 -0.43
CA GLY A 146 0.37 -6.35 -0.51
C GLY A 146 -0.02 -6.71 -1.95
N ILE A 147 -0.48 -5.73 -2.73
CA ILE A 147 -0.80 -5.93 -4.14
C ILE A 147 0.46 -6.26 -4.95
N ALA A 148 1.57 -5.58 -4.68
CA ALA A 148 2.84 -5.81 -5.38
C ALA A 148 3.36 -7.23 -5.17
N ILE A 149 3.35 -7.75 -3.93
CA ILE A 149 3.80 -9.12 -3.68
C ILE A 149 2.83 -10.16 -4.25
N ALA A 150 1.53 -9.89 -4.24
CA ALA A 150 0.55 -10.75 -4.92
C ALA A 150 0.81 -10.81 -6.44
N ALA A 151 1.15 -9.69 -7.07
CA ALA A 151 1.55 -9.66 -8.48
C ALA A 151 2.79 -10.53 -8.75
N VAL A 152 3.80 -10.49 -7.87
CA VAL A 152 4.99 -11.35 -7.97
C VAL A 152 4.62 -12.83 -7.89
N VAL A 153 3.71 -13.21 -6.98
CA VAL A 153 3.22 -14.59 -6.87
C VAL A 153 2.49 -15.02 -8.14
N PHE A 154 1.62 -14.17 -8.70
CA PHE A 154 0.93 -14.49 -9.95
C PHE A 154 1.88 -14.59 -11.15
N VAL A 155 2.92 -13.76 -11.21
CA VAL A 155 3.98 -13.90 -12.22
C VAL A 155 4.71 -15.23 -12.05
N ALA A 156 5.07 -15.61 -10.83
CA ALA A 156 5.71 -16.89 -10.55
C ALA A 156 4.83 -18.09 -10.93
N MET A 157 3.50 -18.00 -10.75
CA MET A 157 2.56 -19.04 -11.15
C MET A 157 2.36 -19.12 -12.67
N LYS A 158 2.48 -17.98 -13.37
CA LYS A 158 2.33 -17.90 -14.84
C LYS A 158 3.56 -18.48 -15.55
N GLU A 159 4.75 -18.26 -15.01
CA GLU A 159 6.01 -18.70 -15.58
C GLU A 159 6.33 -20.15 -15.16
N ARG A 160 6.87 -20.99 -16.07
CA ARG A 160 7.15 -22.41 -15.77
C ARG A 160 8.49 -22.63 -15.05
N ALA A 161 9.54 -21.97 -15.50
CA ALA A 161 10.88 -22.04 -14.92
C ALA A 161 11.60 -20.72 -15.19
N THR A 162 11.56 -19.80 -14.22
CA THR A 162 12.26 -18.53 -14.27
C THR A 162 12.81 -18.19 -12.88
N ASP A 163 13.97 -17.55 -12.85
CA ASP A 163 14.54 -16.90 -11.67
C ASP A 163 14.18 -15.41 -11.59
N LYS A 164 13.50 -14.88 -12.63
CA LYS A 164 13.15 -13.47 -12.79
C LYS A 164 11.65 -13.27 -12.71
N LEU A 165 11.22 -12.47 -11.74
CA LEU A 165 9.80 -12.28 -11.39
C LEU A 165 9.37 -10.82 -11.59
N GLY A 166 9.85 -10.16 -12.64
CA GLY A 166 9.65 -8.72 -12.84
C GLY A 166 10.34 -7.88 -11.76
N ASN A 167 9.81 -6.69 -11.47
CA ASN A 167 10.43 -5.72 -10.56
C ASN A 167 9.46 -5.30 -9.45
N PHE A 168 9.89 -5.41 -8.19
CA PHE A 168 9.05 -5.10 -7.03
C PHE A 168 8.56 -3.64 -7.03
N TYR A 169 9.48 -2.71 -7.27
CA TYR A 169 9.19 -1.28 -7.26
C TYR A 169 8.28 -0.87 -8.40
N PHE A 170 8.38 -1.54 -9.56
CA PHE A 170 7.43 -1.36 -10.66
C PHE A 170 6.01 -1.75 -10.23
N PHE A 171 5.83 -2.94 -9.65
CA PHE A 171 4.52 -3.38 -9.17
C PHE A 171 3.99 -2.47 -8.06
N PHE A 172 4.86 -2.06 -7.13
CA PHE A 172 4.52 -1.18 -6.02
C PHE A 172 4.06 0.20 -6.48
N VAL A 173 4.86 0.92 -7.27
CA VAL A 173 4.53 2.28 -7.74
C VAL A 173 3.25 2.24 -8.57
N ARG A 174 3.11 1.27 -9.47
CA ARG A 174 1.89 1.16 -10.29
C ARG A 174 0.65 0.78 -9.47
N SER A 175 0.80 0.00 -8.41
CA SER A 175 -0.32 -0.27 -7.48
C SER A 175 -0.78 1.02 -6.81
N CYS A 176 0.16 1.82 -6.31
CA CYS A 176 -0.16 3.09 -5.64
C CYS A 176 -0.69 4.17 -6.58
N THR A 177 -0.25 4.24 -7.84
CA THR A 177 -0.67 5.33 -8.74
C THR A 177 -1.90 5.02 -9.59
N ARG A 178 -2.18 3.73 -9.86
CA ARG A 178 -3.26 3.31 -10.79
C ARG A 178 -4.35 2.46 -10.16
N VAL A 179 -4.10 1.80 -9.03
CA VAL A 179 -5.05 0.87 -8.42
C VAL A 179 -5.69 1.48 -7.18
N LEU A 180 -4.88 2.14 -6.35
CA LEU A 180 -5.31 2.82 -5.12
C LEU A 180 -5.72 4.27 -5.39
#